data_AF-A0A518I1A3-F1
#
_entry.id   AF-A0A518I1A3-F1
#
_cell.length_a   1.000
_cell.length_b   1.000
_cell.length_c   1.000
_cell.angle_alpha   90.00
_cell.angle_beta   90.00
_cell.angle_gamma   90.00
#
_symmetry.space_group_name_H-M   'P 1'
#
loop_
_entity.id
_entity.type
_entity.pdbx_description
1 polymer ?
#
loop_
_entity_poly.entity_id
_entity_poly.type
_entity_poly.pdbx_seq_one_letter_code
_entity_poly.pdbx_strand_id
1 'polypeptide(L)'
;MASVDPSGDIVQWQRILHQELVSHLKDLRSDPAVCGFALELPSDFSNDGIISRIAKNPKVPSELDNIPSLDGWEYVPNGRTFGLSCEGLETMYRKYDEPLEDEQFYSKFGNAIYDACLSVMHECVASSEFGDILVRLLTLSDDEHPILGKAVEILNAPSSQPIAKKVLLG
;
A
#
# COMPACT_ATOMS: atom_id res chain seq x y z
N MET A 1 -23.16 10.20 -23.86
CA MET A 1 -22.69 8.96 -23.19
C MET A 1 -22.96 9.12 -21.72
N ALA A 2 -23.50 8.10 -21.05
CA ALA A 2 -23.65 8.15 -19.60
C ALA A 2 -22.25 8.27 -18.97
N SER A 3 -22.08 9.13 -17.97
CA SER A 3 -20.84 9.20 -17.20
C SER A 3 -20.61 7.84 -16.56
N VAL A 4 -19.54 7.17 -16.95
CA VAL A 4 -19.12 5.91 -16.31
C VAL A 4 -18.49 6.29 -14.97
N ASP A 5 -19.01 5.73 -13.88
CA ASP A 5 -18.54 6.00 -12.52
C ASP A 5 -18.00 4.70 -11.88
N PRO A 6 -16.70 4.62 -11.55
CA PRO A 6 -16.09 3.45 -10.92
C PRO A 6 -16.24 3.41 -9.39
N SER A 7 -16.81 4.44 -8.76
CA SER A 7 -16.80 4.61 -7.29
C SER A 7 -17.35 3.40 -6.52
N GLY A 8 -18.46 2.82 -6.97
CA GLY A 8 -19.08 1.66 -6.32
C GLY A 8 -18.18 0.41 -6.32
N ASP A 9 -17.52 0.14 -7.44
CA ASP A 9 -16.61 -1.00 -7.56
C ASP A 9 -15.34 -0.78 -6.74
N ILE A 10 -14.80 0.45 -6.73
CA ILE A 10 -13.64 0.82 -5.92
C ILE A 10 -13.93 0.63 -4.43
N VAL A 11 -15.12 1.03 -3.94
CA VAL A 11 -15.53 0.81 -2.55
C VAL A 11 -15.65 -0.68 -2.22
N GLN A 12 -16.16 -1.49 -3.15
CA GLN A 12 -16.24 -2.95 -2.95
C GLN A 12 -14.83 -3.56 -2.88
N TRP A 13 -13.96 -3.19 -3.81
CA TRP A 13 -12.58 -3.62 -3.85
C TRP A 13 -11.80 -3.19 -2.60
N GLN A 14 -12.00 -1.96 -2.14
CA GLN A 14 -11.37 -1.43 -0.92
C GLN A 14 -11.65 -2.31 0.30
N ARG A 15 -12.87 -2.86 0.42
CA ARG A 15 -13.24 -3.77 1.51
C ARG A 15 -12.49 -5.09 1.43
N ILE A 16 -12.26 -5.61 0.22
CA ILE A 16 -11.48 -6.83 -0.02
C ILE A 16 -10.02 -6.58 0.39
N LEU A 17 -9.45 -5.46 -0.08
CA LEU A 17 -8.08 -5.06 0.28
C LEU A 17 -7.91 -4.91 1.79
N HIS A 18 -8.87 -4.30 2.47
CA HIS A 18 -8.83 -4.17 3.93
C HIS A 18 -8.81 -5.54 4.62
N GLN A 19 -9.66 -6.48 4.21
CA GLN A 19 -9.69 -7.82 4.80
C GLN A 19 -8.37 -8.57 4.60
N GLU A 20 -7.81 -8.50 3.38
CA GLU A 20 -6.54 -9.13 3.05
C GLU A 20 -5.37 -8.49 3.79
N LEU A 21 -5.32 -7.14 3.87
CA LEU A 21 -4.30 -6.43 4.62
C LEU A 21 -4.34 -6.77 6.12
N VAL A 22 -5.52 -6.78 6.74
CA VAL A 22 -5.66 -7.15 8.16
C VAL A 22 -5.18 -8.58 8.40
N SER A 23 -5.57 -9.52 7.53
CA SER A 23 -5.09 -10.90 7.63
C SER A 23 -3.57 -10.96 7.52
N HIS A 24 -2.99 -10.22 6.57
CA HIS A 24 -1.55 -10.19 6.35
C HIS A 24 -0.79 -9.60 7.55
N LEU A 25 -1.26 -8.48 8.08
CA LEU A 25 -0.65 -7.83 9.24
C LEU A 25 -0.72 -8.72 10.48
N LYS A 26 -1.81 -9.49 10.63
CA LYS A 26 -1.93 -10.49 11.70
C LYS A 26 -0.84 -11.57 11.62
N ASP A 27 -0.51 -12.04 10.42
CA ASP A 27 0.56 -13.01 10.23
C ASP A 27 1.94 -12.39 10.55
N LEU A 28 2.18 -11.16 10.09
CA LEU A 28 3.44 -10.44 10.32
C LEU A 28 3.69 -10.12 11.80
N ARG A 29 2.65 -9.85 12.59
CA ARG A 29 2.75 -9.60 14.04
C ARG A 29 3.36 -10.74 14.84
N SER A 30 3.37 -11.96 14.29
CA SER A 30 4.03 -13.09 14.95
C SER A 30 5.57 -13.02 14.91
N ASP A 31 6.12 -12.16 14.04
CA ASP A 31 7.57 -11.95 13.89
C ASP A 31 7.99 -10.61 14.51
N PRO A 32 8.55 -10.61 15.73
CA PRO A 32 8.96 -9.38 16.42
C PRO A 32 10.16 -8.68 15.76
N ALA A 33 10.81 -9.29 14.76
CA ALA A 33 11.86 -8.63 14.00
C ALA A 33 11.30 -7.66 12.95
N VAL A 34 10.00 -7.77 12.58
CA VAL A 34 9.40 -6.91 11.56
C VAL A 34 9.19 -5.49 12.13
N CYS A 35 9.92 -4.53 11.57
CA CYS A 35 9.90 -3.14 12.03
C CYS A 35 9.40 -2.15 10.96
N GLY A 36 9.32 -2.59 9.70
CA GLY A 36 8.80 -1.78 8.60
C GLY A 36 7.88 -2.59 7.69
N PHE A 37 6.87 -1.92 7.13
CA PHE A 37 5.93 -2.49 6.17
C PHE A 37 5.65 -1.50 5.04
N ALA A 38 5.70 -1.98 3.81
CA ALA A 38 5.36 -1.21 2.62
C ALA A 38 4.28 -1.96 1.83
N LEU A 39 3.22 -1.24 1.46
CA LEU A 39 2.27 -1.69 0.44
C LEU A 39 2.69 -1.05 -0.88
N GLU A 40 2.96 -1.88 -1.87
CA GLU A 40 3.40 -1.43 -3.18
C GLU A 40 2.30 -1.67 -4.21
N LEU A 41 1.97 -0.61 -4.95
CA LEU A 41 1.09 -0.70 -6.10
C LEU A 41 1.89 -0.58 -7.39
N PRO A 42 1.47 -1.32 -8.43
CA PRO A 42 2.03 -1.19 -9.77
C PRO A 42 1.75 0.20 -10.37
N SER A 43 2.58 0.65 -11.31
CA SER A 43 2.19 1.71 -12.26
C SER A 43 1.16 1.24 -13.27
N ASP A 44 1.24 -0.04 -13.64
CA ASP A 44 0.32 -0.71 -14.56
C ASP A 44 -0.40 -1.84 -13.83
N PHE A 45 -1.61 -1.54 -13.41
CA PHE A 45 -2.50 -2.47 -12.73
C PHE A 45 -2.99 -3.62 -13.63
N SER A 46 -2.61 -3.64 -14.92
CA SER A 46 -2.89 -4.76 -15.82
C SER A 46 -1.89 -5.92 -15.70
N ASN A 47 -0.70 -5.71 -15.12
CA ASN A 47 0.37 -6.71 -15.15
C ASN A 47 1.04 -7.01 -13.82
N ASP A 48 1.05 -6.09 -12.86
CA ASP A 48 1.66 -6.31 -11.55
C ASP A 48 0.60 -6.14 -10.46
N GLY A 49 0.41 -7.14 -9.63
CA GLY A 49 -0.57 -7.06 -8.54
C GLY A 49 -0.12 -6.12 -7.43
N ILE A 50 -0.96 -5.99 -6.40
CA ILE A 50 -0.54 -5.38 -5.13
C ILE A 50 0.45 -6.33 -4.45
N ILE A 51 1.59 -5.81 -4.02
CA ILE A 51 2.60 -6.57 -3.28
C ILE A 51 2.95 -5.87 -1.96
N SER A 52 3.61 -6.59 -1.07
CA SER A 52 4.14 -6.03 0.17
C SER A 52 5.62 -6.33 0.35
N ARG A 53 6.30 -5.37 0.99
CA ARG A 53 7.68 -5.52 1.46
C ARG A 53 7.74 -5.32 2.97
N ILE A 54 8.68 -5.97 3.62
CA ILE A 54 8.95 -5.82 5.04
C ILE A 54 10.41 -5.51 5.30
N ALA A 55 10.65 -4.63 6.28
CA ALA A 55 11.96 -4.53 6.91
C ALA A 55 11.99 -5.38 8.17
N LYS A 56 13.03 -6.18 8.29
CA LYS A 56 13.37 -6.87 9.53
C LYS A 56 14.59 -6.22 10.16
N ASN A 57 14.51 -5.93 11.46
CA ASN A 57 15.69 -5.57 12.25
C ASN A 57 15.91 -6.64 13.33
N PRO A 58 17.00 -7.43 13.25
CA PRO A 58 17.27 -8.50 14.21
C PRO A 58 17.68 -7.98 15.60
N LYS A 59 17.85 -6.67 15.79
CA LYS A 59 18.22 -6.07 17.08
C LYS A 59 17.07 -5.21 17.63
N VAL A 60 16.55 -5.63 18.79
CA VAL A 60 15.60 -4.96 19.70
C VAL A 60 15.92 -3.45 19.83
N PRO A 61 14.91 -2.56 19.94
CA PRO A 61 14.95 -1.21 19.41
C PRO A 61 15.75 -0.26 20.31
N SER A 62 16.86 0.26 19.80
CA SER A 62 17.47 1.46 20.38
C SER A 62 17.75 2.55 19.37
N GLU A 63 17.71 2.26 18.07
CA GLU A 63 18.02 3.27 17.06
C GLU A 63 17.00 3.15 15.93
N LEU A 64 15.97 3.99 16.06
CA LEU A 64 15.06 4.40 14.98
C LEU A 64 15.82 4.69 13.66
N ASP A 65 17.08 5.10 13.75
CA ASP A 65 17.96 5.44 12.63
C ASP A 65 18.50 4.26 11.81
N ASN A 66 18.31 3.01 12.26
CA ASN A 66 18.89 1.80 11.64
C ASN A 66 17.90 1.00 10.78
N ILE A 67 16.75 1.57 10.39
CA ILE A 67 15.86 0.93 9.40
C ILE A 67 16.57 0.95 8.04
N PRO A 68 16.70 -0.20 7.34
CA PRO A 68 17.37 -0.25 6.04
C PRO A 68 16.64 0.59 4.99
N SER A 69 17.35 1.00 3.94
CA SER A 69 16.73 1.59 2.74
C SER A 69 15.73 0.61 2.13
N LEU A 70 14.77 1.12 1.36
CA LEU A 70 13.68 0.32 0.80
C LEU A 70 14.19 -0.86 -0.06
N ASP A 71 15.35 -0.72 -0.72
CA ASP A 71 16.02 -1.79 -1.47
C ASP A 71 16.49 -2.98 -0.60
N GLY A 72 16.74 -2.72 0.68
CA GLY A 72 17.10 -3.75 1.66
C GLY A 72 15.89 -4.43 2.29
N TRP A 73 14.67 -4.05 1.91
CA TRP A 73 13.45 -4.67 2.42
C TRP A 73 13.16 -5.95 1.65
N GLU A 74 12.74 -6.97 2.38
CA GLU A 74 12.41 -8.27 1.79
C GLU A 74 10.99 -8.18 1.22
N TYR A 75 10.83 -8.53 -0.06
CA TYR A 75 9.52 -8.90 -0.56
C TYR A 75 9.00 -10.05 0.28
N VAL A 76 7.72 -10.03 0.66
CA VAL A 76 7.15 -11.17 1.36
C VAL A 76 6.74 -12.20 0.32
N PRO A 77 7.46 -13.33 0.16
CA PRO A 77 7.07 -14.35 -0.79
C PRO A 77 5.89 -15.11 -0.20
N ASN A 78 4.67 -14.64 -0.43
CA ASN A 78 3.48 -15.44 -0.22
C ASN A 78 2.53 -15.18 -1.38
N GLY A 79 2.42 -16.20 -2.25
CA GLY A 79 1.71 -16.16 -3.52
C GLY A 79 0.19 -16.14 -3.39
N ARG A 80 -0.36 -15.18 -2.61
CA ARG A 80 -1.70 -14.56 -2.69
C ARG A 80 -2.04 -13.81 -1.38
N THR A 81 -1.12 -13.02 -0.82
CA THR A 81 -1.51 -12.11 0.29
C THR A 81 -2.65 -11.18 -0.12
N PHE A 82 -2.63 -10.71 -1.36
CA PHE A 82 -3.61 -9.79 -1.94
C PHE A 82 -4.32 -10.39 -3.15
N GLY A 83 -4.51 -11.71 -3.17
CA GLY A 83 -5.01 -12.44 -4.34
C GLY A 83 -6.36 -11.93 -4.83
N LEU A 84 -7.32 -11.75 -3.92
CA LEU A 84 -8.66 -11.27 -4.27
C LEU A 84 -8.63 -9.79 -4.65
N SER A 85 -7.77 -8.99 -4.03
CA SER A 85 -7.59 -7.59 -4.41
C SER A 85 -7.01 -7.46 -5.83
N CYS A 86 -6.05 -8.31 -6.21
CA CYS A 86 -5.49 -8.35 -7.56
C CYS A 86 -6.54 -8.81 -8.59
N GLU A 87 -7.28 -9.89 -8.31
CA GLU A 87 -8.39 -10.35 -9.17
C GLU A 87 -9.49 -9.27 -9.31
N GLY A 88 -9.75 -8.53 -8.24
CA GLY A 88 -10.68 -7.40 -8.23
C GLY A 88 -10.21 -6.21 -9.08
N LEU A 89 -8.91 -5.85 -9.00
CA LEU A 89 -8.31 -4.86 -9.89
C LEU A 89 -8.42 -5.29 -11.35
N GLU A 90 -8.02 -6.51 -11.69
CA GLU A 90 -8.10 -7.04 -13.06
C GLU A 90 -9.54 -6.99 -13.59
N THR A 91 -10.52 -7.32 -12.74
CA THR A 91 -11.94 -7.25 -13.09
C THR A 91 -12.38 -5.82 -13.38
N MET A 92 -11.99 -4.86 -12.55
CA MET A 92 -12.30 -3.44 -12.78
C MET A 92 -11.63 -2.93 -14.06
N TYR A 93 -10.36 -3.29 -14.30
CA TYR A 93 -9.66 -2.93 -15.53
C TYR A 93 -10.38 -3.43 -16.77
N ARG A 94 -10.76 -4.71 -16.81
CA ARG A 94 -11.53 -5.28 -17.93
C ARG A 94 -12.90 -4.63 -18.10
N LYS A 95 -13.57 -4.29 -16.99
CA LYS A 95 -14.89 -3.64 -17.03
C LYS A 95 -14.81 -2.22 -17.60
N TYR A 96 -13.71 -1.52 -17.34
CA TYR A 96 -13.50 -0.13 -17.72
C TYR A 96 -12.50 0.05 -18.86
N ASP A 97 -12.19 -1.01 -19.62
CA ASP A 97 -11.18 -1.03 -20.70
C ASP A 97 -11.34 0.13 -21.69
N GLU A 98 -12.51 0.29 -22.31
CA GLU A 98 -12.82 1.40 -23.22
C GLU A 98 -12.76 2.78 -22.52
N PRO A 99 -13.39 3.00 -21.35
CA PRO A 99 -13.21 4.24 -20.58
C PRO A 99 -11.77 4.59 -20.20
N LEU A 100 -10.91 3.60 -19.96
CA LEU A 100 -9.51 3.81 -19.57
C LEU A 100 -8.64 4.32 -20.74
N GLU A 101 -9.11 4.28 -21.98
CA GLU A 101 -8.47 4.95 -23.12
C GLU A 101 -8.52 6.49 -23.00
N ASP A 102 -9.44 7.04 -22.22
CA ASP A 102 -9.49 8.47 -21.90
C ASP A 102 -8.52 8.82 -20.76
N GLU A 103 -7.54 9.67 -21.05
CA GLU A 103 -6.47 10.04 -20.11
C GLU A 103 -7.01 10.67 -18.81
N GLN A 104 -8.08 11.46 -18.88
CA GLN A 104 -8.66 12.07 -17.69
C GLN A 104 -9.37 11.03 -16.81
N PHE A 105 -10.07 10.08 -17.42
CA PHE A 105 -10.66 8.96 -16.71
C PHE A 105 -9.58 8.08 -16.10
N TYR A 106 -8.55 7.69 -16.86
CA TYR A 106 -7.42 6.89 -16.38
C TYR A 106 -6.75 7.52 -15.16
N SER A 107 -6.42 8.82 -15.24
CA SER A 107 -5.81 9.55 -14.12
C SER A 107 -6.72 9.61 -12.89
N LYS A 108 -8.02 9.86 -13.05
CA LYS A 108 -8.98 9.88 -11.93
C LYS A 108 -9.15 8.50 -11.32
N PHE A 109 -9.22 7.47 -12.15
CA PHE A 109 -9.33 6.08 -11.74
C PHE A 109 -8.11 5.66 -10.92
N GLY A 110 -6.89 5.87 -11.44
CA GLY A 110 -5.64 5.57 -10.73
C GLY A 110 -5.53 6.30 -9.39
N ASN A 111 -5.82 7.61 -9.35
CA ASN A 111 -5.83 8.39 -8.12
C ASN A 111 -6.83 7.85 -7.09
N ALA A 112 -8.03 7.46 -7.52
CA ALA A 112 -9.03 6.88 -6.62
C ALA A 112 -8.57 5.53 -6.04
N ILE A 113 -7.85 4.71 -6.82
CA ILE A 113 -7.24 3.47 -6.32
C ILE A 113 -6.13 3.78 -5.29
N TYR A 114 -5.26 4.75 -5.56
CA TYR A 114 -4.22 5.16 -4.61
C TYR A 114 -4.80 5.69 -3.30
N ASP A 115 -5.83 6.56 -3.37
CA ASP A 115 -6.52 7.08 -2.19
C ASP A 115 -7.23 5.98 -1.41
N ALA A 116 -7.80 4.98 -2.09
CA ALA A 116 -8.43 3.83 -1.45
C ALA A 116 -7.39 2.96 -0.72
N CYS A 117 -6.22 2.70 -1.30
CA CYS A 117 -5.12 2.01 -0.61
C CYS A 117 -4.67 2.77 0.64
N LEU A 118 -4.41 4.08 0.51
CA LEU A 118 -4.04 4.92 1.65
C LEU A 118 -5.11 4.88 2.74
N SER A 119 -6.39 4.95 2.36
CA SER A 119 -7.51 4.89 3.30
C SER A 119 -7.54 3.57 4.07
N VAL A 120 -7.36 2.44 3.38
CA VAL A 120 -7.28 1.11 4.00
C VAL A 120 -6.11 0.99 4.97
N MET A 121 -4.92 1.43 4.56
CA MET A 121 -3.76 1.44 5.45
C MET A 121 -4.00 2.33 6.68
N HIS A 122 -4.61 3.50 6.50
CA HIS A 122 -4.92 4.39 7.60
C HIS A 122 -5.96 3.81 8.56
N GLU A 123 -6.99 3.13 8.06
CA GLU A 123 -7.96 2.38 8.88
C GLU A 123 -7.27 1.29 9.72
N CYS A 124 -6.30 0.58 9.13
CA CYS A 124 -5.47 -0.38 9.84
C CYS A 124 -4.60 0.28 10.93
N VAL A 125 -4.04 1.47 10.68
CA VAL A 125 -3.33 2.25 11.71
C VAL A 125 -4.26 2.64 12.84
N ALA A 126 -5.44 3.18 12.53
CA ALA A 126 -6.43 3.61 13.53
C ALA A 126 -6.94 2.44 14.38
N SER A 127 -7.07 1.25 13.78
CA SER A 127 -7.47 0.01 14.46
C SER A 127 -6.30 -0.74 15.11
N SER A 128 -5.11 -0.12 15.14
CA SER A 128 -3.87 -0.69 15.68
C SER A 128 -3.40 -1.98 15.00
N GLU A 129 -3.87 -2.30 13.79
CA GLU A 129 -3.60 -3.54 13.05
C GLU A 129 -2.13 -3.74 12.69
N PHE A 130 -1.36 -2.65 12.60
CA PHE A 130 0.08 -2.71 12.40
C PHE A 130 0.89 -3.14 13.63
N GLY A 131 0.30 -3.13 14.84
CA GLY A 131 1.02 -3.43 16.07
C GLY A 131 2.28 -2.58 16.23
N ASP A 132 3.42 -3.24 16.46
CA ASP A 132 4.71 -2.61 16.74
C ASP A 132 5.51 -2.22 15.47
N ILE A 133 4.95 -2.42 14.27
CA ILE A 133 5.58 -1.98 13.01
C ILE A 133 5.70 -0.45 13.04
N LEU A 134 6.93 0.07 13.01
CA LEU A 134 7.25 1.48 13.27
C LEU A 134 7.16 2.35 12.02
N VAL A 135 7.59 1.81 10.87
CA VAL A 135 7.59 2.52 9.58
C VAL A 135 6.61 1.85 8.64
N ARG A 136 5.69 2.64 8.10
CA ARG A 136 4.56 2.19 7.28
C ARG A 136 4.54 3.04 6.02
N LEU A 137 4.74 2.41 4.87
CA LEU A 137 4.89 3.10 3.60
C LEU A 137 3.82 2.64 2.61
N LEU A 138 3.30 3.60 1.86
CA LEU A 138 2.68 3.34 0.58
C LEU A 138 3.77 3.62 -0.46
N THR A 139 4.00 2.71 -1.40
CA THR A 139 4.98 2.88 -2.47
C THR A 139 4.29 2.66 -3.82
N LEU A 140 4.68 3.46 -4.80
CA LEU A 140 4.18 3.41 -6.17
C LEU A 140 5.40 3.32 -7.09
N SER A 141 5.21 2.82 -8.31
CA SER A 141 6.28 2.89 -9.33
C SER A 141 6.54 4.34 -9.79
N ASP A 142 5.58 5.24 -9.62
CA ASP A 142 5.76 6.70 -9.72
C ASP A 142 6.14 7.25 -8.32
N ASP A 143 7.43 7.40 -8.08
CA ASP A 143 8.02 7.83 -6.80
C ASP A 143 7.87 9.34 -6.55
N GLU A 144 7.43 10.11 -7.54
CA GLU A 144 7.13 11.54 -7.41
C GLU A 144 5.66 11.81 -7.09
N HIS A 145 4.81 10.78 -7.08
CA HIS A 145 3.38 10.96 -6.88
C HIS A 145 3.08 11.60 -5.50
N PRO A 146 2.31 12.70 -5.44
CA PRO A 146 2.12 13.48 -4.21
C PRO A 146 1.44 12.71 -3.07
N ILE A 147 0.73 11.62 -3.39
CA ILE A 147 0.12 10.76 -2.38
C ILE A 147 1.16 10.11 -1.45
N LEU A 148 2.39 9.90 -1.91
CA LEU A 148 3.45 9.25 -1.14
C LEU A 148 3.84 10.09 0.08
N GLY A 149 4.01 11.41 -0.10
CA GLY A 149 4.26 12.34 1.00
C GLY A 149 3.11 12.39 2.01
N LYS A 150 1.86 12.44 1.50
CA LYS A 150 0.65 12.39 2.33
C LYS A 150 0.56 11.07 3.11
N ALA A 151 0.91 9.95 2.48
CA ALA A 151 0.91 8.64 3.12
C ALA A 151 1.91 8.58 4.28
N VAL A 152 3.12 9.13 4.11
CA VAL A 152 4.10 9.19 5.21
C VAL A 152 3.52 9.92 6.43
N GLU A 153 2.88 11.07 6.21
CA GLU A 153 2.34 11.91 7.28
C GLU A 153 1.16 11.26 8.01
N ILE A 154 0.30 10.54 7.30
CA ILE A 154 -0.90 9.91 7.85
C ILE A 154 -0.60 8.56 8.52
N LEU A 155 0.29 7.76 7.93
CA LEU A 155 0.53 6.38 8.38
C LEU A 155 1.53 6.28 9.54
N ASN A 156 2.40 7.28 9.70
CA ASN A 156 3.50 7.25 10.65
C ASN A 156 3.33 8.29 11.76
N ALA A 157 3.68 7.90 12.98
CA ALA A 157 3.76 8.83 14.11
C ALA A 157 4.78 9.94 13.81
N PRO A 158 4.64 11.16 14.37
CA PRO A 158 5.55 12.28 14.10
C PRO A 158 7.03 11.95 14.32
N SER A 159 7.36 11.10 15.30
CA SER A 159 8.74 10.64 15.56
C SER A 159 9.30 9.72 14.48
N SER A 160 8.44 9.01 13.74
CA SER A 160 8.82 8.06 12.70
C SER A 160 8.78 8.66 11.29
N GLN A 161 8.12 9.80 11.10
CA GLN A 161 8.01 10.46 9.79
C GLN A 161 9.36 10.81 9.15
N PRO A 162 10.38 11.34 9.86
CA PRO A 162 11.68 11.62 9.24
C PRO A 162 12.36 10.37 8.67
N ILE A 163 12.20 9.23 9.36
CA ILE A 163 12.75 7.94 8.94
C ILE A 163 11.97 7.42 7.74
N ALA A 164 10.64 7.46 7.80
CA ALA A 164 9.78 7.07 6.69
C ALA A 164 10.08 7.90 5.41
N LYS A 165 10.26 9.22 5.55
CA LYS A 165 10.68 10.11 4.44
C LYS A 165 12.05 9.71 3.90
N LYS A 166 13.03 9.43 4.78
CA LYS A 166 14.37 9.00 4.37
C LYS A 166 14.35 7.65 3.64
N VAL A 167 13.57 6.68 4.13
CA VAL A 167 13.48 5.35 3.50
C VAL A 167 12.79 5.41 2.15
N LEU A 168 11.79 6.28 2.00
CA LEU A 168 11.00 6.42 0.78
C LEU A 168 11.73 7.24 -0.30
N LEU A 169 12.48 8.27 0.08
CA LEU A 169 13.05 9.28 -0.83
C LEU A 169 14.58 9.29 -0.90
N GLY A 170 15.25 8.42 -0.16
CA GLY A 170 16.71 8.39 0.00
C GLY A 170 17.32 7.12 -0.56
#